data_AF-A0AAV8WQG4-F1
#
_entry.id   AF-A0AAV8WQG4-F1
#
_cell.length_a   1.000
_cell.length_b   1.000
_cell.length_c   1.000
_cell.angle_alpha   90.00
_cell.angle_beta   90.00
_cell.angle_gamma   90.00
#
_symmetry.space_group_name_H-M   'P 1'
#
loop_
_entity.id
_entity.type
_entity.pdbx_description
1 polymer ?
#
loop_
_entity_poly.entity_id
_entity_poly.type
_entity_poly.pdbx_seq_one_letter_code
_entity_poly.pdbx_strand_id
1 'polypeptide(L)' 'MFDLREQRCNVKFCVKLGKMFTETFQLLKEAYGGVALSRPQSYEWFTRFESGRESIEEDHRPERPSTLTDDTHLQKILCV' A
#
# COMPACT_ATOMS: atom_id res chain seq x y z
N MET A 1 -10.44 -1.31 -13.39
CA MET A 1 -9.58 -1.25 -12.19
C MET A 1 -8.30 -0.59 -12.65
N PHE A 2 -8.02 0.64 -12.21
CA PHE A 2 -6.73 1.26 -12.53
C PHE A 2 -5.66 0.55 -11.72
N ASP A 3 -4.59 0.08 -12.36
CA ASP A 3 -3.58 -0.71 -11.69
C ASP A 3 -2.76 0.18 -10.75
N LEU A 4 -3.18 0.23 -9.47
CA LEU A 4 -2.43 0.90 -8.39
C LEU A 4 -0.97 0.41 -8.34
N ARG A 5 -0.74 -0.84 -8.75
CA ARG A 5 0.58 -1.43 -8.92
C ARG A 5 1.44 -0.67 -9.94
N GLU A 6 0.86 -0.28 -11.07
CA GLU A 6 1.54 0.50 -12.11
C GLU A 6 1.92 1.89 -11.59
N GLN A 7 1.00 2.57 -10.91
CA GLN A 7 1.28 3.89 -10.33
C GLN A 7 2.41 3.82 -9.29
N ARG A 8 2.44 2.78 -8.45
CA ARG A 8 3.53 2.53 -7.49
C ARG A 8 4.87 2.25 -8.19
N CYS A 9 4.88 1.50 -9.30
CA CYS A 9 6.08 1.33 -10.13
C CYS A 9 6.61 2.70 -10.60
N ASN A 10 5.71 3.59 -11.03
CA ASN A 10 6.09 4.92 -11.50
C ASN A 10 6.60 5.84 -10.38
N VAL A 11 6.07 5.72 -9.15
CA VAL A 11 6.68 6.37 -7.98
C VAL A 11 8.10 5.87 -7.76
N LYS A 12 8.31 4.55 -7.78
CA LYS A 12 9.66 3.95 -7.65
C LYS A 12 10.61 4.43 -8.73
N PHE A 13 10.13 4.53 -9.97
CA PHE A 13 10.90 5.07 -11.09
C PHE A 13 11.32 6.53 -10.85
N CYS A 14 10.41 7.39 -10.41
CA CYS A 14 10.72 8.78 -10.10
C CYS A 14 11.75 8.92 -8.97
N VAL A 15 11.65 8.11 -7.92
CA VAL A 15 12.65 8.06 -6.83
C VAL A 15 14.03 7.67 -7.37
N LYS A 16 14.11 6.66 -8.25
CA LYS A 16 15.38 6.26 -8.89
C LYS A 16 15.97 7.36 -9.80
N LEU A 17 15.12 8.22 -10.36
CA LEU A 17 15.55 9.40 -11.12
C LEU A 17 15.98 10.58 -10.23
N GLY A 18 15.89 10.45 -8.90
CA GLY A 18 16.22 11.53 -7.96
C GLY A 18 15.19 12.66 -7.95
N LYS A 19 13.94 12.40 -8.37
CA LYS A 19 12.87 13.39 -8.34
C LYS A 19 12.37 13.64 -6.93
N MET A 20 11.99 14.89 -6.65
CA MET A 20 11.36 15.22 -5.38
C MET A 20 9.92 14.69 -5.32
N PHE A 21 9.38 14.55 -4.11
CA PHE A 21 8.00 14.12 -3.91
C PHE A 21 6.98 15.01 -4.63
N THR A 22 7.18 16.33 -4.61
CA THR A 22 6.29 17.30 -5.26
C THR A 22 6.24 17.11 -6.77
N GLU A 23 7.40 16.91 -7.41
CA GLU A 23 7.50 16.61 -8.84
C GLU A 23 6.83 15.27 -9.17
N THR A 24 7.14 14.23 -8.38
CA THR A 24 6.57 12.88 -8.55
C THR A 24 5.05 12.89 -8.45
N PHE A 25 4.49 13.61 -7.47
CA PHE A 25 3.05 13.74 -7.29
C PHE A 25 2.38 14.50 -8.44
N GLN A 26 3.04 15.52 -8.98
CA GLN A 26 2.54 16.25 -10.14
C GLN A 26 2.53 15.36 -11.39
N LEU A 27 3.59 14.58 -11.61
CA LEU A 27 3.67 13.61 -12.71
C LEU A 27 2.59 12.52 -12.60
N LEU A 28 2.33 12.02 -11.39
CA LEU A 28 1.24 11.07 -11.17
C LEU A 28 -0.13 11.69 -11.51
N LYS A 29 -0.37 12.93 -11.12
CA LYS A 29 -1.61 13.65 -11.45
C LYS A 29 -1.76 13.87 -12.95
N GLU A 30 -0.67 14.19 -13.65
CA GLU A 30 -0.69 14.42 -15.09
C GLU A 30 -0.95 13.12 -15.86
N ALA A 31 -0.30 12.02 -15.46
CA ALA A 31 -0.44 10.72 -16.12
C ALA A 31 -1.78 10.04 -15.82
N TYR A 32 -2.26 10.10 -14.57
CA TYR A 32 -3.42 9.32 -14.12
C TYR A 32 -4.66 10.17 -13.79
N GLY A 33 -4.56 11.51 -13.79
CA GLY A 33 -5.70 12.39 -13.56
C GLY A 33 -6.45 12.09 -12.26
N GLY A 34 -7.78 11.95 -12.36
CA GLY A 34 -8.67 11.72 -11.21
C GLY A 34 -8.54 10.35 -10.53
N VAL A 35 -7.75 9.44 -11.10
CA VAL A 35 -7.51 8.11 -10.54
C VAL A 35 -6.07 7.92 -10.06
N ALA A 36 -5.30 9.00 -10.02
CA ALA A 36 -3.98 9.04 -9.40
C ALA A 36 -4.07 8.68 -7.91
N LEU A 37 -3.01 8.07 -7.39
CA LEU A 37 -2.82 7.85 -5.96
C LEU A 37 -3.08 9.15 -5.19
N SER A 38 -3.80 9.02 -4.07
CA SER A 38 -3.98 10.16 -3.18
C SER A 38 -2.62 10.69 -2.71
N ARG A 39 -2.56 11.97 -2.33
CA ARG A 39 -1.34 12.59 -1.80
C ARG A 39 -0.71 11.80 -0.64
N PRO A 40 -1.45 11.33 0.39
CA PRO A 40 -0.86 10.54 1.46
C PRO A 40 -0.33 9.17 0.99
N GLN A 41 -1.06 8.47 0.11
CA GLN A 41 -0.57 7.20 -0.44
C GLN A 41 0.69 7.38 -1.28
N SER A 42 0.72 8.42 -2.13
CA SER A 42 1.90 8.75 -2.93
C SER A 42 3.11 9.04 -2.04
N TYR A 43 2.90 9.76 -0.93
CA TYR A 43 3.96 10.10 0.02
C TYR A 43 4.50 8.86 0.74
N GLU A 44 3.59 7.99 1.21
CA GLU A 44 3.96 6.73 1.85
C GLU A 44 4.83 5.85 0.93
N TRP A 45 4.42 5.67 -0.32
CA TRP A 45 5.21 4.92 -1.30
C TRP A 45 6.54 5.60 -1.60
N PHE A 46 6.55 6.92 -1.75
CA PHE A 46 7.78 7.69 -1.99
C PHE A 46 8.79 7.50 -0.87
N THR A 47 8.39 7.68 0.39
CA THR A 47 9.27 7.47 1.56
C THR A 47 9.75 6.02 1.68
N ARG A 48 8.88 5.04 1.41
CA ARG A 48 9.27 3.62 1.39
C ARG A 48 10.36 3.34 0.35
N PHE A 49 10.25 3.93 -0.84
CA PHE A 49 11.26 3.75 -1.88
C PHE A 49 12.55 4.52 -1.59
N GLU A 50 12.48 5.71 -0.98
CA GLU A 50 13.67 6.42 -0.50
C GLU A 50 14.40 5.65 0.60
N SER A 51 13.68 4.92 1.46
CA SER A 51 14.29 4.06 2.49
C SER A 51 14.90 2.76 1.94
N GLY A 52 14.99 2.60 0.62
CA GLY A 52 15.63 1.45 -0.03
C GLY A 52 14.74 0.22 -0.21
N ARG A 53 13.43 0.31 0.05
CA ARG A 53 12.51 -0.81 -0.24
C ARG A 53 12.40 -1.02 -1.74
N GLU A 54 12.44 -2.26 -2.19
CA GLU A 54 12.24 -2.58 -3.62
C GLU A 54 10.85 -3.14 -3.96
N SER A 55 10.11 -3.66 -2.99
CA SER A 55 8.80 -4.24 -3.23
C SER A 55 7.75 -3.18 -3.54
N ILE A 56 6.96 -3.44 -4.60
CA ILE A 56 5.79 -2.66 -5.04
C ILE A 56 4.49 -3.21 -4.42
N GLU A 57 4.58 -4.39 -3.83
CA GLU A 57 3.45 -5.05 -3.16
C GLU A 57 3.27 -4.47 -1.76
N GLU A 58 2.00 -4.39 -1.34
CA GLU A 58 1.69 -4.07 0.04
C GLU A 58 2.30 -5.11 0.97
N ASP A 59 2.69 -4.66 2.17
CA ASP A 59 3.06 -5.63 3.21
C ASP A 59 1.85 -6.49 3.51
N HIS A 60 2.08 -7.78 3.75
CA HIS A 60 1.07 -8.65 4.33
C HIS A 60 0.59 -7.99 5.62
N ARG A 61 -0.58 -7.35 5.55
CA ARG A 61 -1.27 -6.87 6.73
C ARG A 61 -1.72 -8.15 7.43
N PRO A 62 -1.28 -8.42 8.67
CA PRO A 62 -1.83 -9.54 9.42
C PRO A 62 -3.34 -9.33 9.41
N GLU A 63 -4.05 -10.23 8.75
CA GLU A 63 -5.49 -10.23 8.77
C GLU A 63 -5.85 -10.29 10.26
N ARG A 64 -6.56 -9.26 10.73
CA ARG A 64 -7.12 -9.29 12.08
C ARG A 64 -7.85 -10.63 12.16
N PRO A 65 -7.53 -11.53 13.11
CA PRO A 65 -8.26 -12.79 13.20
C PRO A 65 -9.73 -12.40 13.26
N SER A 66 -10.45 -12.75 12.19
CA SER A 66 -11.88 -12.56 12.16
C SER A 66 -12.38 -13.40 13.31
N THR A 67 -12.86 -12.76 14.37
CA THR A 67 -13.86 -13.35 15.27
C THR A 67 -15.13 -13.52 14.44
N LEU A 68 -15.04 -14.40 13.45
CA LEU A 68 -16.17 -15.08 12.89
C LEU A 68 -16.40 -16.18 13.91
N THR A 69 -17.52 -16.06 14.61
CA THR A 69 -18.08 -17.07 15.48
C THR A 69 -18.20 -18.35 14.66
N ASP A 70 -17.12 -19.11 14.61
CA ASP A 70 -17.20 -20.51 14.30
C ASP A 70 -17.81 -21.15 15.55
N ASP A 71 -19.03 -21.63 15.41
CA ASP A 71 -19.80 -22.35 16.42
C ASP A 71 -19.07 -23.62 16.94
N THR A 72 -17.82 -23.87 16.53
CA THR A 72 -16.98 -25.00 16.97
C THR A 72 -15.97 -24.62 18.06
N HIS A 73 -16.29 -23.68 18.95
CA HIS A 73 -15.53 -23.46 20.20
C HIS A 73 -16.36 -23.62 21.48
N LEU A 74 -17.47 -24.37 21.42
CA LEU A 74 -18.16 -24.92 22.60
C LEU A 74 -17.43 -26.15 23.17
N GLN A 75 -16.14 -26.06 23.49
CA GLN A 75 -15.51 -27.05 24.38
C GLN A 75 -14.23 -26.54 25.03
N LYS A 76 -14.33 -25.48 25.83
CA LYS A 76 -13.38 -25.24 26.95
C LYS A 76 -13.90 -24.29 28.02
N ILE A 77 -15.19 -24.36 28.32
CA ILE A 77 -15.76 -23.87 29.58
C ILE A 77 -16.64 -24.97 30.16
N LEU A 78 -16.03 -26.11 30.50
CA LEU A 78 -16.42 -26.99 31.61
C LEU A 78 -15.41 -28.12 31.69
N CYS A 79 -14.29 -27.90 32.38
CA CYS A 79 -13.65 -28.98 33.11
C CYS A 79 -13.64 -28.53 34.56
N VAL A 80 -14.38 -29.32 35.35
CA VAL A 80 -14.47 -29.40 36.82
C VAL A 80 -13.35 -28.69 37.57
#